data_AF-A0AAU2WV67-F1
#
_entry.id   AF-A0AAU2WV67-F1
#
_cell.length_a   1.000
_cell.length_b   1.000
_cell.length_c   1.000
_cell.angle_alpha   90.00
_cell.angle_beta   90.00
_cell.angle_gamma   90.00
#
_symmetry.space_group_name_H-M   'P 1'
#
loop_
_entity.id
_entity.type
_entity.pdbx_description
1 polymer ?
#
loop_
_entity_poly.entity_id
_entity_poly.type
_entity_poly.pdbx_seq_one_letter_code
_entity_poly.pdbx_strand_id
1 'polypeptide(L)'
;MDGPPNYVENHAFQDRWPLSPEAKAAGEAAAGPVRAALDDLRQRRLTQDTVRDALVGLGYTTAQIELRGETQPIDYGIRLPGRGACIHGMVTAGQVSVNVEGPAMEGSCITPQGGH
;
A
#
# COMPACT_ATOMS: atom_id res chain seq x y z
N MET A 1 1.84 -26.20 28.48
CA MET A 1 1.89 -24.73 28.45
C MET A 1 2.13 -24.31 27.01
N ASP A 2 1.02 -24.21 26.28
CA ASP A 2 0.58 -23.05 25.51
C ASP A 2 1.68 -22.12 24.92
N GLY A 3 1.86 -22.14 23.60
CA GLY A 3 2.63 -21.13 22.82
C GLY A 3 1.93 -19.76 22.79
N PRO A 4 2.51 -18.68 22.21
CA PRO A 4 2.76 -18.57 20.75
C PRO A 4 3.92 -17.56 20.36
N PRO A 5 4.10 -17.08 19.10
CA PRO A 5 3.75 -17.59 17.78
C PRO A 5 4.97 -17.74 16.83
N ASN A 6 4.75 -18.43 15.71
CA ASN A 6 5.64 -18.52 14.55
C ASN A 6 6.13 -17.14 14.07
N TYR A 7 7.41 -16.85 14.27
CA TYR A 7 8.09 -15.74 13.61
C TYR A 7 8.38 -16.20 12.17
N VAL A 8 7.42 -16.00 11.27
CA VAL A 8 7.69 -16.09 9.84
C VAL A 8 8.56 -14.88 9.51
N GLU A 9 9.88 -15.08 9.50
CA GLU A 9 10.86 -14.10 9.05
C GLU A 9 10.63 -13.83 7.56
N ASN A 10 9.78 -12.86 7.28
CA ASN A 10 9.59 -12.31 5.96
C ASN A 10 10.84 -11.45 5.68
N HIS A 11 11.84 -11.99 4.98
CA HIS A 11 13.07 -11.27 4.63
C HIS A 11 12.81 -9.93 3.90
N ALA A 12 11.61 -9.70 3.37
CA ALA A 12 11.15 -8.39 2.88
C ALA A 12 11.22 -7.25 3.92
N PHE A 13 11.31 -7.57 5.22
CA PHE A 13 11.58 -6.57 6.27
C PHE A 13 12.95 -5.92 6.15
N GLN A 14 13.96 -6.56 5.53
CA GLN A 14 15.33 -6.01 5.51
C GLN A 14 15.47 -4.78 4.59
N ASP A 15 14.62 -4.65 3.56
CA ASP A 15 14.64 -3.52 2.62
C ASP A 15 13.70 -2.35 3.02
N ARG A 16 13.05 -2.45 4.17
CA ARG A 16 12.05 -1.47 4.62
C ARG A 16 12.27 -1.04 6.06
N TRP A 17 11.90 0.20 6.35
CA TRP A 17 11.96 0.71 7.70
C TRP A 17 11.01 -0.08 8.61
N PRO A 18 11.44 -0.44 9.84
CA PRO A 18 10.59 -1.13 10.79
C PRO A 18 9.35 -0.27 11.10
N LEU A 19 8.20 -0.94 11.12
CA LEU A 19 6.92 -0.30 11.38
C LEU A 19 6.54 -0.48 12.85
N SER A 20 6.28 0.63 13.55
CA SER A 20 5.77 0.58 14.92
C SER A 20 4.37 -0.06 14.95
N PRO A 21 3.99 -0.78 16.01
CA PRO A 21 2.67 -1.44 16.10
C PRO A 21 1.51 -0.46 15.97
N GLU A 22 1.64 0.76 16.49
CA GLU A 22 0.64 1.84 16.34
C GLU A 22 0.49 2.29 14.89
N ALA A 23 1.62 2.42 14.18
CA ALA A 23 1.64 2.80 12.77
C ALA A 23 1.05 1.69 11.89
N LYS A 24 1.32 0.43 12.23
CA LYS A 24 0.71 -0.74 11.60
C LYS A 24 -0.81 -0.75 11.80
N ALA A 25 -1.29 -0.61 13.02
CA ALA A 25 -2.72 -0.58 13.31
C ALA A 25 -3.44 0.57 12.58
N ALA A 26 -2.81 1.75 12.51
CA ALA A 26 -3.35 2.88 11.76
C ALA A 26 -3.41 2.62 10.25
N GLY A 27 -2.36 1.99 9.68
CA GLY A 27 -2.35 1.59 8.28
C GLY A 27 -3.38 0.51 7.97
N GLU A 28 -3.56 -0.48 8.85
CA GLU A 28 -4.56 -1.54 8.69
C GLU A 28 -5.99 -0.99 8.79
N ALA A 29 -6.25 -0.03 9.68
CA ALA A 29 -7.54 0.66 9.76
C ALA A 29 -7.85 1.43 8.47
N ALA A 30 -6.83 2.00 7.82
CA ALA A 30 -6.94 2.72 6.55
C ALA A 30 -6.95 1.79 5.31
N ALA A 31 -6.45 0.55 5.43
CA ALA A 31 -6.39 -0.41 4.35
C ALA A 31 -7.78 -0.84 3.86
N GLY A 32 -8.76 -0.98 4.77
CA GLY A 32 -10.13 -1.35 4.42
C GLY A 32 -10.81 -0.35 3.46
N PRO A 33 -10.87 0.95 3.81
CA PRO A 33 -11.38 1.99 2.92
C PRO A 33 -10.63 2.08 1.59
N VAL A 34 -9.30 1.98 1.60
CA VAL A 34 -8.48 1.96 0.38
C VAL A 34 -8.85 0.80 -0.51
N ARG A 35 -8.96 -0.42 0.05
CA ARG A 35 -9.38 -1.61 -0.69
C ARG A 35 -10.74 -1.39 -1.35
N ALA A 36 -11.72 -0.91 -0.59
CA ALA A 36 -13.08 -0.71 -1.08
C ALA A 36 -13.14 0.31 -2.23
N ALA A 37 -12.43 1.44 -2.09
CA ALA A 37 -12.36 2.46 -3.14
C ALA A 37 -11.72 1.94 -4.42
N LEU A 38 -10.62 1.18 -4.30
CA LEU A 38 -9.94 0.59 -5.45
C LEU A 38 -10.70 -0.57 -6.08
N ASP A 39 -11.49 -1.32 -5.30
CA ASP A 39 -12.30 -2.42 -5.80
C ASP A 39 -13.48 -1.91 -6.66
N ASP A 40 -14.09 -0.77 -6.30
CA ASP A 40 -15.10 -0.10 -7.15
C ASP A 40 -14.54 0.27 -8.54
N LEU A 41 -13.28 0.70 -8.60
CA LEU A 41 -12.62 1.05 -9.85
C LEU A 41 -12.44 -0.14 -10.79
N ARG A 42 -12.48 -1.38 -10.28
CA ARG A 42 -12.31 -2.59 -11.11
C ARG A 42 -13.46 -2.81 -12.08
N GLN A 43 -14.65 -2.29 -11.73
CA GLN A 43 -15.81 -2.29 -12.62
C GLN A 43 -15.73 -1.18 -13.68
N ARG A 44 -14.71 -0.31 -13.60
CA ARG A 44 -14.50 0.85 -14.46
C ARG A 44 -13.17 0.71 -15.21
N ARG A 45 -12.86 1.71 -16.04
CA ARG A 45 -11.57 1.77 -16.73
C ARG A 45 -10.46 2.14 -15.74
N LEU A 46 -9.58 1.19 -15.44
CA LEU A 46 -8.44 1.40 -14.56
C LEU A 46 -7.36 2.25 -15.26
N THR A 47 -7.05 3.41 -14.70
CA THR A 47 -5.96 4.32 -15.10
C THR A 47 -5.37 5.00 -13.87
N GLN A 48 -4.15 5.56 -13.96
CA GLN A 48 -3.55 6.29 -12.84
C GLN A 48 -4.44 7.44 -12.34
N ASP A 49 -5.11 8.16 -13.24
CA ASP A 49 -6.04 9.22 -12.85
C ASP A 49 -7.21 8.69 -12.04
N THR A 50 -7.83 7.58 -12.44
CA THR A 50 -8.95 7.01 -11.67
C THR A 50 -8.51 6.51 -10.30
N VAL A 51 -7.33 5.88 -10.21
CA VAL A 51 -6.75 5.43 -8.93
C VAL A 51 -6.43 6.62 -8.04
N ARG A 52 -5.80 7.66 -8.60
CA ARG A 52 -5.49 8.90 -7.89
C ARG A 52 -6.75 9.57 -7.36
N ASP A 53 -7.78 9.69 -8.19
CA ASP A 53 -9.05 10.32 -7.82
C ASP A 53 -9.75 9.57 -6.69
N ALA A 54 -9.79 8.23 -6.74
CA ALA A 54 -10.36 7.42 -5.67
C ALA A 54 -9.61 7.59 -4.34
N LEU A 55 -8.28 7.65 -4.37
CA LEU A 55 -7.47 7.87 -3.17
C LEU A 55 -7.61 9.31 -2.64
N VAL A 56 -7.70 10.31 -3.52
CA VAL A 56 -8.00 11.69 -3.13
C VAL A 56 -9.39 11.81 -2.51
N GLY A 57 -10.37 11.07 -3.02
CA GLY A 57 -11.72 10.99 -2.45
C GLY A 57 -11.75 10.42 -1.02
N LEU A 58 -10.74 9.64 -0.63
CA LEU A 58 -10.56 9.18 0.76
C LEU A 58 -9.84 10.21 1.66
N GLY A 59 -9.42 11.35 1.10
CA GLY A 59 -8.74 12.43 1.81
C GLY A 59 -7.21 12.39 1.74
N TYR A 60 -6.61 11.51 0.93
CA TYR A 60 -5.17 11.51 0.71
C TYR A 60 -4.76 12.62 -0.26
N THR A 61 -3.66 13.31 0.04
CA THR A 61 -3.11 14.31 -0.88
C THR A 61 -2.30 13.66 -2.00
N THR A 62 -2.15 14.34 -3.14
CA THR A 62 -1.31 13.86 -4.25
C THR A 62 0.16 13.71 -3.85
N ALA A 63 0.64 14.44 -2.84
CA ALA A 63 1.99 14.29 -2.30
C ALA A 63 2.18 13.02 -1.45
N GLN A 64 1.08 12.44 -0.95
CA GLN A 64 1.10 11.17 -0.22
C GLN A 64 0.94 9.97 -1.15
N ILE A 65 0.38 10.19 -2.34
CA ILE A 65 0.03 9.14 -3.30
C ILE A 65 1.19 8.97 -4.27
N GLU A 66 1.75 7.78 -4.29
CA GLU A 66 2.71 7.30 -5.29
C GLU A 66 1.94 6.35 -6.21
N LEU A 67 2.14 6.47 -7.53
CA LEU A 67 1.52 5.59 -8.53
C LEU A 67 2.56 5.21 -9.58
N ARG A 68 2.52 3.96 -10.05
CA ARG A 68 3.37 3.46 -11.13
C ARG A 68 2.58 2.53 -12.05
N GLY A 69 2.86 2.62 -13.35
CA GLY A 69 2.13 1.92 -14.41
C GLY A 69 1.00 2.78 -14.98
N GLU A 70 0.70 2.67 -16.28
CA GLU A 70 -0.24 3.57 -16.97
C GLU A 70 -1.68 3.04 -17.03
N THR A 71 -1.85 1.73 -17.20
CA THR A 71 -3.16 1.09 -17.42
C THR A 71 -3.42 -0.04 -16.45
N GLN A 72 -2.76 -1.20 -16.61
CA GLN A 72 -2.83 -2.34 -15.69
C GLN A 72 -1.58 -3.23 -15.85
N PRO A 73 -0.99 -3.77 -14.77
CA PRO A 73 -1.26 -3.45 -13.36
C PRO A 73 -0.84 -2.01 -13.00
N ILE A 74 -1.56 -1.39 -12.06
CA ILE A 74 -1.16 -0.11 -11.45
C ILE A 74 -0.69 -0.40 -10.04
N ASP A 75 0.59 -0.16 -9.78
CA ASP A 75 1.14 -0.13 -8.45
C ASP A 75 0.80 1.21 -7.79
N TYR A 76 0.38 1.16 -6.54
CA TYR A 76 0.08 2.35 -5.76
C TYR A 76 0.75 2.27 -4.39
N GLY A 77 1.09 3.44 -3.85
CA GLY A 77 1.65 3.62 -2.53
C GLY A 77 1.03 4.86 -1.89
N ILE A 78 0.75 4.79 -0.60
CA ILE A 78 0.15 5.87 0.17
C ILE A 78 0.99 6.05 1.42
N ARG A 79 1.62 7.21 1.54
CA ARG A 79 2.36 7.60 2.74
C ARG A 79 1.40 8.12 3.80
N LEU A 80 1.48 7.55 5.00
CA LEU A 80 0.81 8.07 6.19
C LEU A 80 1.80 8.98 6.96
N PRO A 81 1.73 10.32 6.78
CA PRO A 81 2.63 11.25 7.43
C PRO A 81 2.51 11.18 8.95
N GLY A 82 3.63 11.39 9.65
CA GLY A 82 3.70 11.35 11.11
C GLY A 82 3.66 9.95 11.74
N ARG A 83 3.39 8.89 10.95
CA ARG A 83 3.35 7.50 11.44
C ARG A 83 4.43 6.60 10.86
N GLY A 84 5.03 6.97 9.73
CA GLY A 84 6.04 6.14 9.06
C GLY A 84 5.47 4.85 8.45
N ALA A 85 4.15 4.79 8.25
CA ALA A 85 3.46 3.69 7.60
C ALA A 85 3.25 3.99 6.11
N CYS A 86 3.37 2.96 5.29
CA CYS A 86 3.02 2.94 3.89
C CYS A 86 1.92 1.91 3.66
N ILE A 87 0.85 2.33 2.98
CA ILE A 87 -0.14 1.42 2.41
C ILE A 87 0.21 1.29 0.94
N HIS A 88 0.53 0.10 0.47
CA HIS A 88 0.93 -0.09 -0.92
C HIS A 88 0.37 -1.39 -1.46
N GLY A 89 0.40 -1.53 -2.77
CA GLY A 89 -0.03 -2.73 -3.43
C GLY A 89 -0.27 -2.48 -4.90
N MET A 90 -1.09 -3.36 -5.48
CA MET A 90 -1.36 -3.37 -6.91
C MET A 90 -2.85 -3.48 -7.13
N VAL A 91 -3.35 -2.76 -8.11
CA VAL A 91 -4.73 -2.91 -8.60
C VAL A 91 -4.73 -3.35 -10.06
N THR A 92 -5.58 -4.33 -10.33
CA THR A 92 -5.89 -4.89 -11.65
C THR A 92 -7.40 -5.09 -11.73
N ALA A 93 -7.95 -5.31 -12.93
CA ALA A 93 -9.36 -5.66 -13.11
C ALA A 93 -9.76 -6.92 -12.32
N GLY A 94 -8.83 -7.85 -12.15
CA GLY A 94 -9.04 -9.14 -11.47
C GLY A 94 -8.78 -9.13 -9.97
N GLN A 95 -8.07 -8.15 -9.42
CA GLN A 95 -7.64 -8.17 -8.02
C GLN A 95 -7.18 -6.79 -7.52
N VAL A 96 -7.49 -6.49 -6.25
CA VAL A 96 -6.80 -5.45 -5.46
C VAL A 96 -5.96 -6.12 -4.38
N SER A 97 -4.67 -5.84 -4.36
CA SER A 97 -3.76 -6.17 -3.26
C SER A 97 -3.53 -4.92 -2.42
N VAL A 98 -3.59 -5.07 -1.09
CA VAL A 98 -3.34 -4.00 -0.12
C VAL A 98 -2.44 -4.54 0.99
N ASN A 99 -1.30 -3.91 1.19
CA ASN A 99 -0.28 -4.26 2.17
C ASN A 99 0.07 -3.03 3.01
N VAL A 100 0.38 -3.27 4.29
CA VAL A 100 0.74 -2.22 5.25
C VAL A 100 2.11 -2.55 5.83
N GLU A 101 3.08 -1.71 5.51
CA GLU A 101 4.47 -1.87 5.94
C GLU A 101 5.16 -0.51 6.03
N GLY A 102 6.42 -0.49 6.47
CA GLY A 102 7.20 0.75 6.46
C GLY A 102 7.59 1.17 5.03
N PRO A 103 8.03 2.42 4.85
CA PRO A 103 8.66 2.84 3.61
C PRO A 103 9.89 1.99 3.31
N ALA A 104 10.21 1.83 2.03
CA ALA A 104 11.52 1.35 1.60
C ALA A 104 12.64 2.19 2.23
N MET A 105 13.85 1.65 2.33
CA MET A 105 14.99 2.40 2.85
C MET A 105 15.26 3.71 2.08
N GLU A 106 14.99 3.71 0.76
CA GLU A 106 14.99 4.90 -0.12
C GLU A 106 13.89 5.92 0.20
N GLY A 107 12.93 5.52 1.03
CA GLY A 107 11.83 6.35 1.49
C GLY A 107 10.53 6.14 0.73
N SER A 108 10.51 5.51 -0.46
CA SER A 108 9.27 5.28 -1.25
C SER A 108 8.35 4.23 -0.61
N CYS A 109 7.03 4.41 -0.78
CA CYS A 109 6.05 3.38 -0.40
C CYS A 109 5.95 2.26 -1.45
N ILE A 110 6.27 2.55 -2.72
CA ILE A 110 6.29 1.56 -3.81
C ILE A 110 7.71 1.04 -3.94
N THR A 111 7.95 -0.24 -3.62
CA THR A 111 9.24 -0.85 -3.94
C THR A 111 9.44 -0.90 -5.46
N PRO A 112 10.65 -0.62 -5.98
CA PRO A 112 10.97 -1.07 -7.34
C PRO A 112 10.69 -2.57 -7.41
N GLN A 113 9.97 -3.02 -8.44
CA GLN A 113 9.88 -4.45 -8.75
C GLN A 113 11.26 -4.90 -9.23
N GLY A 114 12.19 -5.04 -8.29
CA GLY A 114 13.57 -5.44 -8.51
C GLY A 114 13.79 -6.76 -7.78
N GLY A 115 13.40 -7.85 -8.42
CA GLY A 115 13.85 -9.20 -8.07
C GLY A 115 14.50 -9.78 -9.33
N HIS A 116 15.81 -10.01 -9.24
CA HIS A 116 16.68 -10.52 -10.29
C HIS A 116 16.39 -11.99 -10.64
#